data_AF-A0A661I3J3-F1
#
_entry.id   AF-A0A661I3J3-F1
#
_cell.length_a   1.000
_cell.length_b   1.000
_cell.length_c   1.000
_cell.angle_alpha   90.00
_cell.angle_beta   90.00
_cell.angle_gamma   90.00
#
_symmetry.space_group_name_H-M   'P 1'
#
loop_
_entity.id
_entity.type
_entity.pdbx_description
1 polymer ?
#
loop_
_entity_poly.entity_id
_entity_poly.type
_entity_poly.pdbx_seq_one_letter_code
_entity_poly.pdbx_strand_id
1 'polypeptide(L)'
;PNHIKMGTLGKAYGSYGAYILASREIISFLENRAKPIIYSTAPSVFDTALAWVSVKHISKHAKKYHSQIVARQRMIELTSGIKSDSLIVALKYASNDEVIRCQKELIAEGFLVGAIRQPTVNQPIIRLIPRLGVPKRSLRKVLEILTGEVQ
;
A
#
# COMPACT_ATOMS: atom_id res chain seq x y z
N PRO A 1 -5.66 16.28 -24.24
CA PRO A 1 -4.85 15.19 -23.65
C PRO A 1 -5.71 13.94 -23.36
N ASN A 2 -5.39 12.82 -24.01
CA ASN A 2 -6.09 11.52 -23.83
C ASN A 2 -5.50 10.75 -22.63
N HIS A 3 -5.49 11.37 -21.46
CA HIS A 3 -4.94 10.77 -20.24
C HIS A 3 -6.02 10.67 -19.17
N ILE A 4 -6.23 9.46 -18.67
CA ILE A 4 -7.09 9.16 -17.54
C ILE A 4 -6.20 8.69 -16.39
N LYS A 5 -6.32 9.32 -15.22
CA LYS A 5 -5.65 8.90 -13.99
C LYS A 5 -6.69 8.54 -12.96
N MET A 6 -6.62 7.31 -12.47
CA MET A 6 -7.53 6.81 -11.43
C MET A 6 -6.77 6.58 -10.13
N GLY A 7 -7.48 6.65 -9.01
CA GLY A 7 -6.91 6.35 -7.71
C GLY A 7 -7.97 6.07 -6.66
N THR A 8 -7.53 5.55 -5.52
CA THR A 8 -8.38 5.31 -4.35
C THR A 8 -8.06 6.29 -3.23
N LEU A 9 -9.09 6.68 -2.49
CA LEU A 9 -8.99 7.47 -1.27
C LEU A 9 -8.69 6.61 -0.03
N GLY A 10 -8.84 5.27 -0.14
CA GLY A 10 -8.65 4.31 0.96
C GLY A 10 -7.23 3.83 1.25
N LYS A 11 -6.22 4.46 0.65
CA LYS A 11 -4.81 4.14 0.90
C LYS A 11 -4.12 5.28 1.63
N ALA A 12 -3.25 6.01 0.94
CA ALA A 12 -2.47 7.10 1.52
C ALA A 12 -3.35 8.19 2.15
N TYR A 13 -4.56 8.41 1.60
CA TYR A 13 -5.47 9.45 2.07
C TYR A 13 -6.35 9.01 3.26
N GLY A 14 -6.36 7.73 3.62
CA GLY A 14 -7.04 7.22 4.83
C GLY A 14 -8.55 7.49 4.89
N SER A 15 -9.22 7.65 3.74
CA SER A 15 -10.66 7.87 3.66
C SER A 15 -11.34 6.74 2.89
N TYR A 16 -12.55 6.94 2.36
CA TYR A 16 -13.27 6.00 1.52
C TYR A 16 -13.53 6.57 0.12
N GLY A 17 -13.62 5.67 -0.87
CA GLY A 17 -13.96 6.01 -2.25
C GLY A 17 -12.78 6.00 -3.22
N ALA A 18 -13.06 6.46 -4.44
CA ALA A 18 -12.13 6.50 -5.57
C ALA A 18 -12.38 7.74 -6.42
N TYR A 19 -11.44 8.07 -7.31
CA TYR A 19 -11.54 9.23 -8.19
C TYR A 19 -11.01 8.92 -9.59
N ILE A 20 -11.50 9.68 -10.57
CA ILE A 20 -11.05 9.70 -11.96
C ILE A 20 -10.66 11.15 -12.30
N LEU A 21 -9.43 11.36 -12.77
CA LEU A 21 -8.96 12.62 -13.33
C LEU A 21 -8.80 12.44 -14.83
N ALA A 22 -9.55 13.19 -15.62
CA ALA A 22 -9.52 13.14 -17.08
C ALA A 22 -9.92 14.50 -17.67
N SER A 23 -9.96 14.60 -19.00
CA SER A 23 -10.54 15.78 -19.67
C SER A 23 -12.03 15.92 -19.32
N ARG A 24 -12.54 17.16 -19.40
CA ARG A 24 -13.96 17.44 -19.17
C ARG A 24 -14.88 16.61 -20.05
N GLU A 25 -14.49 16.37 -21.30
CA GLU A 25 -15.23 15.53 -22.25
C GLU A 25 -15.35 14.09 -21.75
N ILE A 26 -14.25 13.49 -21.27
CA ILE A 26 -14.25 12.13 -20.71
C ILE A 26 -15.08 12.08 -19.42
N ILE A 27 -14.93 13.06 -18.52
CA ILE A 27 -15.73 13.12 -17.29
C ILE A 27 -17.21 13.21 -17.61
N SER A 28 -17.62 14.10 -18.51
CA SER A 28 -19.02 14.24 -18.96
C SER A 28 -19.54 12.95 -19.58
N PHE A 29 -18.75 12.28 -20.43
CA PHE A 29 -19.13 10.99 -20.99
C PHE A 29 -19.37 9.93 -19.89
N LEU A 30 -18.48 9.85 -18.90
CA LEU A 30 -18.58 8.89 -17.79
C LEU A 30 -19.77 9.18 -16.88
N GLU A 31 -20.04 10.45 -16.56
CA GLU A 31 -21.23 10.86 -15.80
C GLU A 31 -22.54 10.41 -16.47
N ASN A 32 -22.58 10.41 -17.80
CA ASN A 32 -23.77 10.06 -18.58
C ASN A 32 -23.86 8.58 -18.98
N ARG A 33 -22.75 7.83 -18.99
CA ARG A 33 -22.71 6.45 -19.53
C ARG A 33 -22.21 5.39 -18.56
N ALA A 34 -21.43 5.75 -17.54
CA ALA A 34 -20.84 4.77 -16.64
C ALA A 34 -21.86 4.32 -15.59
N LYS A 35 -22.46 3.13 -15.80
CA LYS A 35 -23.39 2.50 -14.84
C LYS A 35 -22.88 2.51 -13.39
N PRO A 36 -21.59 2.22 -13.09
CA PRO A 36 -21.08 2.28 -11.73
C PRO A 36 -21.04 3.69 -11.12
N ILE A 37 -21.06 4.75 -11.92
CA ILE A 37 -21.18 6.14 -11.43
C ILE A 37 -22.66 6.49 -11.23
N ILE A 38 -23.50 6.15 -12.20
CA ILE A 38 -24.93 6.51 -12.21
C ILE A 38 -25.73 5.77 -11.12
N TYR A 39 -25.43 4.49 -10.92
CA TYR A 39 -26.21 3.61 -10.03
C TYR A 39 -25.52 3.33 -8.68
N SER A 40 -24.43 4.02 -8.37
CA SER A 40 -23.82 3.98 -7.04
C SER A 40 -24.25 5.17 -6.22
N THR A 41 -24.50 4.95 -4.93
CA THR A 41 -24.69 6.06 -3.97
C THR A 41 -23.38 6.82 -3.81
N ALA A 42 -23.46 8.16 -3.77
CA ALA A 42 -22.30 9.01 -3.57
C ALA A 42 -21.60 8.72 -2.23
N PRO A 43 -20.27 8.95 -2.11
CA PRO A 43 -19.57 8.85 -0.84
C PRO A 43 -20.17 9.76 0.23
N SER A 44 -20.02 9.39 1.51
CA SER A 44 -20.53 10.20 2.61
C SER A 44 -19.80 11.55 2.70
N VAL A 45 -20.48 12.57 3.24
CA VAL A 45 -19.88 13.89 3.46
C VAL A 45 -18.65 13.80 4.39
N PHE A 46 -18.68 12.91 5.37
CA PHE A 46 -17.55 12.69 6.29
C PHE A 46 -16.33 12.13 5.55
N ASP A 47 -16.52 11.12 4.70
CA ASP A 47 -15.44 10.54 3.90
C ASP A 47 -14.87 11.55 2.91
N THR A 48 -15.73 12.32 2.23
CA THR A 48 -15.30 13.37 1.31
C THR A 48 -14.50 14.46 2.03
N ALA A 49 -14.94 14.91 3.20
CA ALA A 49 -14.23 15.92 3.98
C ALA A 49 -12.88 15.41 4.49
N LEU A 50 -12.82 14.17 4.99
CA LEU A 50 -11.58 13.54 5.42
C LEU A 50 -10.59 13.40 4.26
N ALA A 51 -11.06 12.94 3.09
CA ALA A 51 -10.25 12.82 1.89
C ALA A 51 -9.66 14.17 1.47
N TRP A 52 -10.47 15.23 1.48
CA TRP A 52 -10.02 16.59 1.16
C TRP A 52 -8.90 17.08 2.08
N VAL A 53 -9.07 16.92 3.39
CA VAL A 53 -8.05 17.30 4.39
C VAL A 53 -6.77 16.49 4.18
N SER A 54 -6.88 15.18 4.00
CA SER A 54 -5.74 14.29 3.76
C SER A 54 -4.98 14.62 2.48
N VAL A 55 -5.69 14.85 1.36
CA VAL A 55 -5.08 15.22 0.07
C VAL A 55 -4.31 16.54 0.21
N LYS A 56 -4.93 17.57 0.82
CA LYS A 56 -4.26 18.86 1.06
C LYS A 56 -3.04 18.72 1.95
N HIS A 57 -3.17 17.97 3.05
CA HIS A 57 -2.08 17.74 3.98
C HIS A 57 -0.90 17.03 3.30
N ILE A 58 -1.15 15.95 2.55
CA ILE A 58 -0.11 15.19 1.85
C ILE A 58 0.54 16.04 0.76
N SER A 59 -0.25 16.78 -0.03
CA SER A 59 0.26 17.67 -1.06
C SER A 59 1.23 18.73 -0.48
N LYS A 60 0.85 19.38 0.64
CA LYS A 60 1.69 20.37 1.32
C LYS A 60 3.01 19.77 1.87
N HIS A 61 3.01 18.50 2.25
CA HIS A 61 4.16 17.83 2.86
C HIS A 61 4.83 16.79 1.93
N ALA A 62 4.56 16.84 0.63
CA ALA A 62 4.95 15.79 -0.32
C ALA A 62 6.47 15.51 -0.30
N LYS A 63 7.30 16.56 -0.25
CA LYS A 63 8.78 16.43 -0.17
C LYS A 63 9.23 15.67 1.08
N LYS A 64 8.61 15.95 2.23
CA LYS A 64 8.89 15.28 3.51
C LYS A 64 8.48 13.79 3.45
N TYR A 65 7.32 13.48 2.88
CA TYR A 65 6.89 12.08 2.76
C TYR A 65 7.74 11.31 1.76
N HIS A 66 8.10 11.94 0.64
CA HIS A 66 9.01 11.35 -0.35
C HIS A 66 10.37 11.00 0.27
N SER A 67 11.00 11.90 1.02
CA SER A 67 12.28 11.60 1.68
C SER A 67 12.17 10.48 2.70
N GLN A 68 11.06 10.38 3.43
CA GLN A 68 10.81 9.27 4.35
C GLN A 68 10.59 7.93 3.63
N ILE A 69 9.90 7.94 2.48
CA ILE A 69 9.72 6.76 1.63
C ILE A 69 11.06 6.25 1.13
N VAL A 70 11.88 7.14 0.54
CA VAL A 70 13.23 6.80 0.04
C VAL A 70 14.11 6.26 1.17
N ALA A 71 14.06 6.87 2.36
CA ALA A 71 14.83 6.38 3.51
C ALA A 71 14.41 4.96 3.94
N ARG A 72 13.13 4.59 3.81
CA ARG A 72 12.67 3.22 4.10
C ARG A 72 13.05 2.24 3.01
N GLN A 73 12.91 2.62 1.73
CA GLN A 73 13.35 1.81 0.59
C GLN A 73 14.83 1.46 0.71
N ARG A 74 15.68 2.46 1.01
CA ARG A 74 17.11 2.24 1.24
C ARG A 74 17.39 1.32 2.43
N MET A 75 16.62 1.43 3.51
CA MET A 75 16.81 0.54 4.67
C MET A 75 16.42 -0.91 4.35
N ILE A 76 15.36 -1.12 3.57
CA ILE A 76 14.97 -2.44 3.08
C ILE A 76 16.09 -3.03 2.22
N GLU A 77 16.57 -2.26 1.25
CA GLU A 77 17.65 -2.68 0.35
C GLU A 77 18.92 -3.05 1.12
N LEU A 78 19.31 -2.25 2.12
CA LEU A 78 20.50 -2.52 2.94
C LEU A 78 20.36 -3.73 3.86
N THR A 79 19.16 -4.00 4.38
CA THR A 79 18.95 -5.10 5.33
C THR A 79 18.62 -6.42 4.64
N SER A 80 17.82 -6.39 3.58
CA SER A 80 17.36 -7.61 2.90
C SER A 80 17.93 -7.82 1.50
N GLY A 81 18.73 -6.89 0.98
CA GLY A 81 19.22 -6.94 -0.41
C GLY A 81 18.14 -6.71 -1.47
N ILE A 82 16.89 -6.44 -1.05
CA ILE A 82 15.76 -6.30 -1.97
C ILE A 82 15.58 -4.82 -2.32
N LYS A 83 15.83 -4.50 -3.58
CA LYS A 83 15.47 -3.20 -4.13
C LYS A 83 13.96 -3.14 -4.35
N SER A 84 13.30 -2.14 -3.76
CA SER A 84 11.87 -1.89 -3.98
C SER A 84 11.61 -0.43 -4.36
N ASP A 85 10.94 -0.26 -5.49
CA ASP A 85 10.50 1.06 -5.99
C ASP A 85 9.21 1.54 -5.31
N SER A 86 8.68 0.80 -4.33
CA SER A 86 7.47 1.17 -3.57
C SER A 86 7.57 0.83 -2.08
N LEU A 87 6.55 1.19 -1.29
CA LEU A 87 6.39 0.73 0.10
C LEU A 87 5.62 -0.60 0.18
N ILE A 88 5.79 -1.47 -0.80
CA ILE A 88 5.29 -2.84 -0.78
C ILE A 88 6.48 -3.73 -1.11
N VAL A 89 6.82 -4.63 -0.20
CA VAL A 89 7.91 -5.60 -0.35
C VAL A 89 7.30 -6.99 -0.26
N ALA A 90 7.55 -7.81 -1.29
CA ALA A 90 7.10 -9.18 -1.36
C ALA A 90 8.30 -10.12 -1.18
N LEU A 91 8.34 -10.81 -0.05
CA LEU A 91 9.35 -11.81 0.28
C LEU A 91 8.81 -13.18 -0.09
N LYS A 92 9.52 -13.91 -0.93
CA LYS A 92 9.11 -15.21 -1.46
C LYS A 92 9.53 -16.33 -0.52
N TYR A 93 8.68 -17.34 -0.39
CA TYR A 93 8.91 -18.55 0.41
C TYR A 93 8.78 -19.80 -0.47
N ALA A 94 9.33 -20.93 -0.04
CA ALA A 94 9.29 -22.15 -0.85
C ALA A 94 7.94 -22.85 -0.74
N SER A 95 7.27 -22.78 0.42
CA SER A 95 6.01 -23.46 0.67
C SER A 95 4.97 -22.62 1.41
N ASN A 96 3.71 -23.04 1.34
CA ASN A 96 2.62 -22.43 2.12
C ASN A 96 2.85 -22.60 3.62
N ASP A 97 3.44 -23.72 4.05
CA ASP A 97 3.64 -24.00 5.47
C ASP A 97 4.72 -23.09 6.06
N GLU A 98 5.82 -22.86 5.33
CA GLU A 98 6.85 -21.89 5.71
C GLU A 98 6.28 -20.47 5.86
N VAL A 99 5.51 -20.00 4.87
CA VAL A 99 4.97 -18.63 4.93
C VAL A 99 4.01 -18.44 6.12
N ILE A 100 3.26 -19.48 6.49
CA ILE A 100 2.36 -19.47 7.64
C ILE A 100 3.17 -19.52 8.94
N ARG A 101 4.21 -20.36 9.02
CA ARG A 101 5.07 -20.45 10.19
C ARG A 101 5.73 -19.11 10.49
N CYS A 102 6.38 -18.52 9.48
CA CYS A 102 6.98 -17.19 9.58
C CYS A 102 5.96 -16.12 10.01
N GLN A 103 4.75 -16.15 9.45
CA GLN A 103 3.69 -15.22 9.86
C GLN A 103 3.32 -15.39 11.35
N LYS A 104 3.22 -16.62 11.85
CA LYS A 104 2.90 -16.89 13.26
C LYS A 104 4.00 -16.38 14.18
N GLU A 105 5.26 -16.56 13.82
CA GLU A 105 6.41 -16.05 14.58
C GLU A 105 6.41 -14.52 14.63
N LEU A 106 6.19 -13.87 13.49
CA LEU A 106 6.06 -12.41 13.45
C LEU A 106 4.89 -11.90 14.29
N ILE A 107 3.75 -12.60 14.28
CA ILE A 107 2.60 -12.25 15.13
C ILE A 107 2.95 -12.41 16.61
N ALA A 108 3.67 -13.47 17.00
CA ALA A 108 4.14 -13.66 18.37
C ALA A 108 5.09 -12.55 18.82
N GLU A 109 5.90 -12.01 17.90
CA GLU A 109 6.76 -10.83 18.10
C GLU A 109 6.02 -9.48 18.04
N GLY A 110 4.69 -9.49 17.86
CA GLY A 110 3.83 -8.31 17.83
C GLY A 110 3.70 -7.63 16.46
N PHE A 111 4.06 -8.32 15.37
CA PHE A 111 4.02 -7.82 14.00
C PHE A 111 2.99 -8.55 13.14
N LEU A 112 1.94 -7.83 12.74
CA LEU A 112 0.99 -8.34 11.76
C LEU A 112 1.47 -8.06 10.33
N VAL A 113 1.83 -9.13 9.61
CA VAL A 113 2.17 -9.10 8.18
C VAL A 113 1.22 -9.96 7.37
N GLY A 114 1.07 -9.65 6.07
CA GLY A 114 0.19 -10.43 5.19
C GLY A 114 0.92 -11.62 4.58
N ALA A 115 0.55 -12.84 4.97
CA ALA A 115 0.95 -14.06 4.27
C ALA A 115 -0.03 -14.35 3.12
N ILE A 116 0.44 -14.32 1.89
CA ILE A 116 -0.35 -14.58 0.68
C ILE A 116 0.11 -15.94 0.13
N ARG A 117 -0.84 -16.85 -0.02
CA ARG A 117 -0.60 -18.28 -0.30
C ARG A 117 -1.10 -18.67 -1.68
N GLN A 118 -0.65 -19.83 -2.15
CA GLN A 118 -1.31 -20.49 -3.28
C GLN A 118 -2.79 -20.80 -2.95
N PRO A 119 -3.72 -20.74 -3.91
CA PRO A 119 -3.52 -20.44 -5.34
C PRO A 119 -3.56 -18.93 -5.68
N THR A 120 -3.63 -18.03 -4.69
CA THR A 120 -3.72 -16.57 -4.94
C THR A 120 -2.47 -16.02 -5.64
N VAL A 121 -1.32 -16.65 -5.38
CA VAL A 121 -0.03 -16.37 -6.02
C VAL A 121 0.66 -17.68 -6.38
N ASN A 122 1.46 -17.68 -7.45
CA ASN A 122 2.20 -18.88 -7.90
C ASN A 122 3.23 -19.35 -6.87
N GLN A 123 3.82 -18.42 -6.11
CA GLN A 123 4.76 -18.70 -5.05
C GLN A 123 4.30 -17.96 -3.78
N PRO A 124 4.24 -18.61 -2.62
CA PRO A 124 3.82 -17.97 -1.38
C PRO A 124 4.72 -16.79 -1.02
N ILE A 125 4.12 -15.71 -0.49
CA ILE A 125 4.85 -14.51 -0.12
C ILE A 125 4.42 -13.95 1.24
N ILE A 126 5.36 -13.33 1.94
CA ILE A 126 5.05 -12.31 2.94
C ILE A 126 5.05 -10.94 2.26
N ARG A 127 3.91 -10.25 2.33
CA ARG A 127 3.76 -8.87 1.88
C ARG A 127 3.94 -7.92 3.04
N LEU A 128 5.13 -7.33 3.14
CA LEU A 128 5.48 -6.30 4.09
C LEU A 128 5.13 -4.91 3.52
N ILE A 129 4.43 -4.08 4.32
CA ILE A 129 4.08 -2.69 3.97
C ILE A 129 4.72 -1.76 5.01
N PRO A 130 5.89 -1.16 4.74
CA PRO A 130 6.61 -0.30 5.67
C PRO A 130 5.98 1.10 5.82
N ARG A 131 4.83 1.17 6.50
CA ARG A 131 4.07 2.40 6.70
C ARG A 131 4.90 3.50 7.38
N LEU A 132 4.72 4.74 6.95
CA LEU A 132 5.49 5.88 7.49
C LEU A 132 5.23 6.12 8.98
N GLY A 133 4.02 5.85 9.47
CA GLY A 133 3.65 5.98 10.89
C GLY A 133 4.23 4.91 11.82
N VAL A 134 4.87 3.86 11.30
CA VAL A 134 5.49 2.80 12.12
C VAL A 134 6.97 3.14 12.36
N PRO A 135 7.49 3.13 13.61
CA PRO A 135 8.88 3.46 13.88
C PRO A 135 9.89 2.66 13.04
N LYS A 136 10.98 3.31 12.61
CA LYS A 136 12.02 2.63 11.79
C LYS A 136 12.66 1.44 12.52
N ARG A 137 12.79 1.51 13.85
CA ARG A 137 13.26 0.39 14.69
C ARG A 137 12.42 -0.87 14.54
N SER A 138 11.09 -0.72 14.45
CA SER A 138 10.16 -1.83 14.27
C SER A 138 10.30 -2.44 12.88
N LEU A 139 10.48 -1.59 11.86
CA LEU A 139 10.75 -2.07 10.50
C LEU A 139 12.08 -2.84 10.43
N ARG A 140 13.14 -2.36 11.09
CA ARG A 140 14.40 -3.07 11.15
C ARG A 140 14.25 -4.46 11.81
N LYS A 141 13.61 -4.53 12.98
CA LYS A 141 13.38 -5.80 13.68
C LYS A 141 12.60 -6.81 12.81
N VAL A 142 11.56 -6.35 12.11
CA VAL A 142 10.79 -7.21 11.19
C VAL A 142 11.66 -7.69 10.02
N LEU A 143 12.47 -6.81 9.44
CA LEU A 143 13.36 -7.19 8.35
C LEU A 143 14.40 -8.22 8.81
N GLU A 144 15.00 -8.04 10.00
CA GLU A 144 15.97 -8.99 10.58
C GLU A 144 15.36 -10.39 10.76
N ILE A 145 14.14 -10.49 11.31
CA ILE A 145 13.41 -11.77 11.44
C ILE A 145 13.19 -12.38 10.05
N LEU A 146 12.69 -11.58 9.12
CA LEU A 146 12.37 -12.04 7.76
C LEU A 146 13.61 -12.47 6.97
N THR A 147 14.76 -11.82 7.16
CA THR A 147 16.00 -12.19 6.47
C THR A 147 16.78 -13.30 7.15
N GLY A 148 16.59 -13.49 8.46
CA GLY A 148 17.18 -14.59 9.21
C GLY A 148 16.59 -15.95 8.85
N GLU A 149 15.33 -15.98 8.40
CA GLU A 149 14.65 -17.22 7.94
C GLU A 149 14.83 -17.53 6.44
N VAL A 150 15.38 -16.60 5.63
CA VAL A 150 15.51 -16.77 4.16
C VAL A 150 16.83 -17.49 3.78
N GLN A 151 17.41 -18.27 4.70
CA GLN A 151 18.55 -19.17 4.41
C GLN A 151 18.08 -20.55 3.99
#